data_AF-A0A383EZJ3-F1
#
_entry.id   AF-A0A383EZJ3-F1
#
_cell.length_a   1.000
_cell.length_b   1.000
_cell.length_c   1.000
_cell.angle_alpha   90.00
_cell.angle_beta   90.00
_cell.angle_gamma   90.00
#
_symmetry.space_group_name_H-M   'P 1'
#
loop_
_entity.id
_entity.type
_entity.pdbx_description
1 polymer ?
#
loop_
_entity_poly.entity_id
_entity_poly.type
_entity_poly.pdbx_seq_one_letter_code
_entity_poly.pdbx_strand_id
1 'polypeptide(L)' 'MKIILRLALLSLLFIPVSIFAADDEVEEVVVTGSQIKGAKITGALPVSILTNNDIEALGVDSGDDLIENIVEQGQ' A
#
# COMPACT_ATOMS: atom_id res chain seq x y z
N MET A 1 -12.89 -38.43 -43.03
CA MET A 1 -11.85 -37.89 -42.13
C MET A 1 -12.10 -36.45 -41.66
N LYS A 2 -12.65 -35.55 -42.50
CA LYS A 2 -12.91 -34.13 -42.14
C LYS A 2 -13.91 -33.92 -40.98
N ILE A 3 -14.91 -34.80 -40.84
CA ILE A 3 -15.92 -34.71 -39.78
C ILE A 3 -15.35 -35.06 -38.39
N ILE A 4 -14.43 -36.03 -38.34
CA ILE A 4 -13.75 -36.47 -37.11
C ILE A 4 -12.82 -35.37 -36.60
N LEU A 5 -12.13 -34.68 -37.51
CA LEU A 5 -11.28 -33.54 -37.19
C LEU A 5 -12.08 -32.35 -36.63
N ARG A 6 -13.30 -32.10 -37.13
CA ARG A 6 -14.19 -31.07 -36.60
C ARG A 6 -14.75 -31.42 -35.23
N LEU A 7 -15.04 -32.71 -34.98
CA LEU A 7 -15.51 -33.18 -33.68
C LEU A 7 -14.43 -33.07 -32.60
N ALA A 8 -13.17 -33.38 -32.96
CA ALA A 8 -12.01 -33.21 -32.07
C ALA A 8 -11.71 -31.73 -31.76
N LEU A 9 -11.95 -30.82 -32.73
CA LEU A 9 -11.82 -29.39 -32.49
C LEU A 9 -12.94 -28.85 -31.58
N LEU A 10 -14.15 -29.42 -31.67
CA LEU A 10 -15.28 -29.05 -30.82
C LEU A 10 -15.11 -29.54 -29.36
N SER A 11 -14.42 -30.67 -29.13
CA SER A 11 -14.15 -31.14 -27.77
C SER A 11 -13.14 -30.26 -27.01
N LEU A 12 -12.28 -29.53 -27.73
CA LEU A 12 -11.31 -28.61 -27.12
C LEU A 12 -11.99 -27.37 -26.49
N LEU A 13 -13.21 -27.03 -26.94
CA LEU A 13 -14.03 -25.94 -26.39
C LEU A 13 -14.68 -26.26 -25.03
N PHE A 14 -14.64 -27.52 -24.59
CA PHE A 14 -15.25 -27.97 -23.34
C PHE A 14 -14.24 -28.27 -22.22
N ILE A 15 -12.97 -27.86 -22.37
CA ILE A 15 -12.00 -27.96 -21.27
C ILE A 15 -12.32 -26.84 -20.27
N PRO A 16 -12.72 -27.16 -19.02
CA PRO A 16 -12.79 -26.13 -17.98
C PRO A 16 -11.35 -25.74 -17.61
N VAL A 17 -10.93 -24.55 -18.03
CA VAL A 17 -9.69 -23.93 -17.57
C VAL A 17 -9.94 -23.45 -16.14
N SER A 18 -9.78 -24.35 -15.17
CA SER A 18 -9.72 -23.99 -13.76
C SER A 18 -8.27 -23.60 -13.43
N ILE A 19 -7.91 -22.35 -13.73
CA ILE A 19 -6.72 -21.74 -13.17
C ILE A 19 -7.01 -21.52 -11.69
N PHE A 20 -6.51 -22.42 -10.85
CA PHE A 20 -6.42 -22.16 -9.41
C PHE A 20 -5.44 -21.00 -9.23
N ALA A 21 -5.96 -19.82 -8.92
CA ALA A 21 -5.17 -18.78 -8.31
C ALA A 21 -4.66 -19.35 -6.97
N ALA A 22 -3.34 -19.43 -6.81
CA ALA A 22 -2.74 -19.68 -5.52
C ALA A 22 -3.10 -18.47 -4.65
N ASP A 23 -4.08 -18.66 -3.78
CA ASP A 23 -4.40 -17.74 -2.71
C ASP A 23 -3.24 -17.84 -1.73
N ASP A 24 -2.34 -16.86 -1.72
CA ASP A 24 -1.31 -16.75 -0.69
C ASP A 24 -2.05 -16.57 0.64
N GLU A 25 -2.19 -17.66 1.40
CA GLU A 25 -2.75 -17.69 2.75
C GLU A 25 -1.86 -16.86 3.70
N VAL A 26 -2.03 -15.54 3.68
CA VAL A 26 -1.43 -14.63 4.65
C VAL A 26 -2.22 -14.72 5.96
N GLU A 27 -1.50 -14.87 7.07
CA GLU A 27 -2.09 -14.97 8.41
C GLU A 27 -2.73 -13.63 8.82
N GLU A 28 -4.05 -13.62 9.04
CA GLU A 28 -4.77 -12.43 9.48
C GLU A 28 -4.55 -12.18 10.98
N VAL A 29 -3.73 -11.18 11.31
CA VAL A 29 -3.54 -10.75 12.71
C VAL A 29 -4.70 -9.87 13.16
N VAL A 30 -5.64 -10.44 13.92
CA VAL A 30 -6.76 -9.71 14.52
C VAL A 30 -6.42 -9.27 15.94
N VAL A 31 -6.16 -7.98 16.13
CA VAL A 31 -5.90 -7.41 17.47
C VAL A 31 -7.22 -7.03 18.14
N THR A 32 -7.75 -7.90 19.00
CA THR A 32 -8.93 -7.59 19.82
C THR A 32 -8.54 -6.66 20.97
N GLY A 33 -8.94 -5.38 20.90
CA GLY A 33 -8.68 -4.37 21.93
C GLY A 33 -7.86 -3.16 21.47
N SER A 34 -7.38 -3.17 20.23
CA SER A 34 -6.72 -2.02 19.62
C SER A 34 -7.73 -1.18 18.82
N GLN A 35 -7.75 0.14 19.06
CA GLN A 35 -8.54 1.11 18.27
C GLN A 35 -8.02 1.27 16.82
N ILE A 36 -7.06 0.45 16.38
CA ILE A 36 -6.52 0.46 15.00
C ILE A 36 -7.58 0.01 13.98
N LYS A 37 -8.60 -0.76 14.38
CA LYS A 37 -9.70 -1.17 13.48
C LYS A 37 -10.60 0.04 13.17
N GLY A 38 -10.30 0.74 12.07
CA GLY A 38 -10.99 1.96 11.64
C GLY A 38 -10.10 3.21 11.62
N ALA A 39 -8.89 3.15 12.20
CA ALA A 39 -7.87 4.16 11.99
C ALA A 39 -7.39 4.04 10.54
N LYS A 40 -7.58 5.08 9.71
CA LYS A 40 -6.96 5.16 8.38
C LYS A 40 -5.46 5.37 8.52
N ILE A 41 -4.71 4.34 8.94
CA ILE A 41 -3.23 4.32 8.89
C ILE A 41 -2.71 4.26 7.45
N THR A 42 -3.58 4.01 6.47
CA THR A 42 -3.28 4.04 5.03
C THR A 42 -3.53 5.41 4.39
N GLY A 43 -3.93 6.41 5.17
CA GLY A 43 -4.02 7.80 4.70
C GLY A 43 -2.64 8.46 4.65
N ALA A 44 -2.50 9.48 3.80
CA ALA A 44 -1.29 10.31 3.81
C ALA A 44 -1.12 10.94 5.21
N LEU A 45 0.02 10.70 5.84
CA LEU A 45 0.38 11.38 7.08
C LEU A 45 0.78 12.82 6.75
N PRO A 46 0.39 13.81 7.57
CA PRO A 46 0.86 15.18 7.40
C PRO A 46 2.37 15.22 7.65
N VAL A 47 3.12 15.62 6.63
CA VAL A 47 4.57 15.83 6.70
C VAL A 47 4.89 17.26 6.28
N SER A 48 5.79 17.90 7.00
CA SER A 48 6.33 19.20 6.65
C SER A 48 7.68 19.01 5.97
N ILE A 49 7.87 19.68 4.84
CA ILE A 49 9.13 19.65 4.08
C ILE A 49 9.81 21.01 4.30
N LEU A 50 11.02 20.97 4.85
CA LEU A 50 11.88 22.14 5.00
C LEU A 50 13.00 22.08 3.96
N THR A 51 13.17 23.17 3.23
CA THR A 51 14.26 23.34 2.27
C THR A 51 15.45 24.05 2.92
N ASN A 52 16.60 24.04 2.25
CA ASN A 52 17.80 24.74 2.74
C ASN A 52 17.55 26.24 2.97
N ASN A 53 16.79 26.88 2.08
CA ASN A 53 16.44 28.30 2.21
C ASN A 53 15.60 28.57 3.46
N ASP A 54 14.74 27.62 3.86
CA ASP A 54 13.90 27.74 5.05
C ASP A 54 14.77 27.63 6.33
N ILE A 55 15.74 26.71 6.33
CA ILE A 55 16.67 26.52 7.45
C ILE A 55 17.58 27.75 7.61
N GLU A 56 18.09 28.29 6.51
CA GLU A 56 18.92 29.51 6.52
C GLU A 56 18.14 30.74 7.00
N ALA A 57 16.86 30.85 6.64
CA ALA A 57 15.98 31.92 7.11
C ALA A 57 15.68 31.84 8.62
N LEU A 58 15.66 30.63 9.19
CA LEU A 58 15.53 30.41 10.64
C LEU A 58 16.81 30.78 11.39
N GLY A 59 17.97 30.76 10.72
CA GLY A 59 19.25 31.16 11.32
C GLY A 59 19.69 30.23 12.46
N VAL A 60 19.36 28.94 12.35
CA VAL A 60 19.68 27.92 13.35
C VAL A 60 21.03 27.25 13.05
N ASP A 61 21.82 27.04 14.09
CA ASP A 61 23.20 26.56 13.99
C ASP A 61 23.31 25.04 14.20
N SER A 62 22.26 24.43 14.76
CA SER A 62 22.22 23.01 15.11
C SER A 62 20.86 22.38 14.79
N GLY A 63 20.86 21.05 14.67
CA GLY A 63 19.64 20.28 14.43
C GLY A 63 18.65 20.37 15.58
N ASP A 64 19.12 20.49 16.82
CA ASP A 64 18.26 20.60 18.00
C ASP A 64 17.52 21.95 18.01
N ASP A 65 18.25 23.04 17.74
CA ASP A 65 17.66 24.39 17.61
C ASP A 65 16.62 24.45 16.47
N LEU A 66 16.87 23.73 15.38
CA LEU A 66 15.91 23.62 14.27
C LEU A 66 14.59 23.01 14.76
N ILE A 67 14.64 21.92 15.52
CA ILE A 67 13.45 21.22 16.01
C ILE A 67 12.66 22.09 17.01
N GLU A 68 13.34 22.86 17.86
CA GLU A 68 12.67 23.78 18.81
C GLU A 68 11.93 24.94 18.12
N ASN A 69 12.40 25.35 16.93
CA ASN A 69 11.80 26.44 16.15
C ASN A 69 10.75 25.94 15.13
N ILE A 70 10.61 24.63 14.93
CA ILE A 70 9.56 24.07 14.08
C ILE A 70 8.22 24.15 14.82
N VAL A 71 7.22 24.76 14.16
CA VAL A 71 5.86 24.85 14.68
C VAL A 71 5.29 23.44 14.87
N GLU A 72 4.98 23.08 16.12
CA GLU A 72 4.19 21.89 16.42
C GLU A 72 2.77 22.06 15.85
N GLN A 73 2.49 21.41 14.73
CA GLN A 73 1.11 21.29 14.25
C GLN A 73 0.39 20.23 15.10
N GLY A 74 -0.24 20.66 16.19
CA GLY A 74 -1.00 19.72 17.03
C GLY A 74 -1.38 20.12 18.46
N GLN A 75 -1.15 21.36 18.92
CA GLN A 75 -1.90 21.92 20.05
C GLN A 75 -3.26 22.46 19.60
#